data_AF-A0A968KV52-F1
#
_entry.id   AF-A0A968KV52-F1
#
_cell.length_a   1.000
_cell.length_b   1.000
_cell.length_c   1.000
_cell.angle_alpha   90.00
_cell.angle_beta   90.00
_cell.angle_gamma   90.00
#
_symmetry.space_group_name_H-M   'P 1'
#
loop_
_entity.id
_entity.type
_entity.pdbx_description
1 polymer ?
#
loop_
_entity_poly.entity_id
_entity_poly.type
_entity_poly.pdbx_seq_one_letter_code
_entity_poly.pdbx_strand_id
1 'polypeptide(L)' 'MTDTILYFAYGSNLHPPQMHERCPTCTVLQPATLADYRLVFCGHSEHWGGGVASVVTAPGARVEGLL' A
#
# COMPACT_ATOMS: atom_id res chain seq x y z
N MET A 1 -15.08 -21.57 -6.20
CA MET A 1 -14.68 -20.78 -5.03
C MET A 1 -13.86 -19.63 -5.58
N THR A 2 -14.28 -18.39 -5.39
CA THR A 2 -13.49 -17.22 -5.81
C THR A 2 -12.32 -17.10 -4.85
N ASP A 3 -11.10 -17.30 -5.34
CA ASP A 3 -9.89 -17.07 -4.56
C ASP A 3 -9.88 -15.61 -4.09
N THR A 4 -9.84 -15.42 -2.77
CA THR A 4 -9.74 -14.09 -2.16
C THR A 4 -8.27 -13.79 -1.94
N ILE A 5 -7.79 -12.71 -2.55
CA ILE A 5 -6.41 -12.24 -2.40
C ILE A 5 -6.38 -11.17 -1.32
N LEU A 6 -5.48 -11.33 -0.34
CA LEU A 6 -5.18 -10.27 0.62
C LEU A 6 -4.20 -9.28 -0.01
N TYR A 7 -4.54 -8.00 0.06
CA TYR A 7 -3.74 -6.92 -0.54
C TYR A 7 -3.35 -5.90 0.54
N PHE A 8 -2.07 -5.85 0.90
CA PHE A 8 -1.57 -4.86 1.85
C PHE A 8 -1.26 -3.53 1.15
N ALA A 9 -2.08 -2.52 1.41
CA ALA A 9 -1.88 -1.16 0.93
C ALA A 9 -1.03 -0.34 1.91
N TYR A 10 0.01 0.33 1.42
CA TYR A 10 0.92 1.18 2.20
C TYR A 10 1.24 2.52 1.50
N GLY A 11 0.48 2.84 0.45
CA GLY A 11 0.69 4.02 -0.39
C GLY A 11 -0.63 4.64 -0.84
N SER A 12 -0.71 5.11 -2.07
CA SER A 12 -1.90 5.84 -2.57
C SER A 12 -3.20 5.02 -2.58
N ASN A 13 -3.10 3.68 -2.60
CA ASN A 13 -4.24 2.77 -2.40
C ASN A 13 -4.82 2.80 -0.98
N LEU A 14 -4.23 3.52 -0.03
CA LEU A 14 -4.86 3.83 1.26
C LEU A 14 -6.01 4.84 1.12
N HIS A 15 -6.08 5.57 0.00
CA HIS A 15 -7.17 6.49 -0.30
C HIS A 15 -8.39 5.72 -0.87
N PRO A 16 -9.51 5.61 -0.13
CA PRO A 16 -10.60 4.71 -0.53
C PRO A 16 -11.22 5.01 -1.90
N PRO A 17 -11.48 6.28 -2.29
CA PRO A 17 -11.98 6.58 -3.64
C PRO A 17 -11.04 6.10 -4.75
N GLN A 18 -9.72 6.30 -4.59
CA GLN A 18 -8.75 5.86 -5.60
C GLN A 18 -8.62 4.33 -5.63
N MET A 19 -8.66 3.67 -4.47
CA MET A 19 -8.66 2.21 -4.42
C MET A 19 -9.93 1.64 -5.06
N HIS A 20 -11.10 2.22 -4.80
CA HIS A 20 -12.36 1.78 -5.38
C HIS A 20 -12.39 1.99 -6.91
N GLU A 21 -11.83 3.09 -7.41
CA GLU A 21 -11.67 3.30 -8.86
C GLU A 21 -10.79 2.22 -9.51
N ARG A 22 -9.71 1.80 -8.83
CA ARG A 22 -8.77 0.77 -9.31
C ARG A 22 -9.30 -0.66 -9.14
N CYS A 23 -9.99 -0.93 -8.05
CA CYS A 23 -10.50 -2.24 -7.66
C CYS A 23 -11.89 -2.09 -7.00
N PRO A 24 -12.98 -2.03 -7.79
CA PRO A 24 -14.32 -1.77 -7.26
C PRO A 24 -14.84 -2.84 -6.30
N THR A 25 -14.31 -4.06 -6.41
CA THR A 25 -14.69 -5.21 -5.58
C THR A 25 -13.85 -5.35 -4.31
N CYS A 26 -12.88 -4.46 -4.07
CA CYS A 26 -12.08 -4.52 -2.85
C CYS A 26 -12.92 -4.15 -1.62
N THR A 27 -12.56 -4.74 -0.49
CA THR A 27 -13.12 -4.41 0.83
C THR A 27 -11.99 -4.22 1.81
N VAL A 28 -12.01 -3.13 2.58
CA VAL A 28 -11.04 -2.93 3.65
C VAL A 28 -11.34 -3.92 4.78
N LEU A 29 -10.33 -4.69 5.18
CA LEU A 29 -10.47 -5.69 6.23
C LEU A 29 -10.07 -5.12 7.59
N GLN A 30 -8.83 -4.62 7.71
CA GLN A 30 -8.30 -4.13 8.99
C GLN A 30 -7.00 -3.32 8.81
N PRO A 31 -6.64 -2.47 9.79
CA PRO A 31 -5.26 -1.99 9.95
C PRO A 31 -4.28 -3.15 10.08
N ALA A 32 -3.13 -3.02 9.43
CA ALA A 32 -2.07 -4.02 9.49
C ALA A 32 -0.69 -3.35 9.50
N THR A 33 0.31 -4.09 10.00
CA THR A 33 1.68 -3.62 10.12
C THR A 33 2.61 -4.60 9.40
N LEU A 34 3.45 -4.07 8.51
CA LEU A 34 4.54 -4.81 7.88
C LEU A 34 5.82 -4.56 8.69
N ALA A 35 6.23 -5.56 9.47
CA ALA A 35 7.44 -5.52 10.30
C ALA A 35 8.72 -5.72 9.48
N ASP A 36 9.82 -5.12 9.93
CA ASP A 36 11.15 -5.17 9.32
C ASP A 36 11.26 -4.52 7.93
N TYR A 37 10.36 -3.57 7.65
CA TYR A 37 10.39 -2.72 6.46
C TYR A 37 10.30 -1.24 6.79
N ARG A 38 10.83 -0.41 5.89
CA ARG A 38 10.73 1.05 5.94
C ARG A 38 10.05 1.57 4.67
N LEU A 39 9.11 2.49 4.85
CA LEU A 39 8.50 3.24 3.76
C LEU A 39 9.53 4.20 3.16
N VAL A 40 9.65 4.19 1.84
CA VAL A 40 10.50 5.09 1.07
C VAL A 40 9.71 5.68 -0.10
N PHE A 41 10.16 6.82 -0.61
CA PHE A 41 9.65 7.40 -1.84
C PHE A 41 10.79 7.40 -2.86
N CYS A 42 10.62 6.67 -3.95
CA CYS A 42 11.66 6.47 -4.95
C CYS A 42 11.11 6.58 -6.37
N GLY A 43 12.02 6.71 -7.34
CA GLY A 43 11.67 6.94 -8.74
C GLY A 43 11.11 8.34 -8.99
N HIS A 44 10.55 8.54 -10.18
CA HIS A 44 9.82 9.74 -10.53
C HIS A 44 8.54 9.35 -11.29
N SER A 45 7.40 9.75 -10.77
CA SER A 45 6.10 9.62 -11.43
C SER A 45 5.72 10.97 -12.01
N GLU A 46 5.49 11.02 -13.31
CA GLU A 46 4.96 12.23 -13.97
C GLU A 46 3.56 12.58 -13.44
N HIS A 47 2.73 11.57 -13.18
CA HIS A 47 1.39 11.76 -12.62
C HIS A 47 1.40 12.41 -11.23
N TRP A 48 2.34 12.03 -10.36
CA TRP A 48 2.47 12.57 -9.01
C TRP A 48 3.49 13.71 -8.88
N GLY A 49 4.24 14.02 -9.94
CA GLY A 49 5.30 15.04 -9.93
C GLY A 49 6.49 14.72 -9.01
N GLY A 50 6.71 13.46 -8.64
CA GLY A 50 7.69 13.10 -7.61
C GLY A 50 7.85 11.59 -7.38
N GLY A 51 8.58 11.22 -6.33
CA GLY A 51 8.78 9.82 -5.95
C GLY A 51 7.48 9.17 -5.47
N VAL A 52 7.35 7.86 -5.75
CA VAL A 52 6.18 7.06 -5.33
C VAL A 52 6.53 6.14 -4.17
N ALA A 53 5.53 5.80 -3.38
CA ALA A 53 5.67 4.93 -2.21
C ALA A 53 6.21 3.54 -2.62
N SER A 54 7.22 3.09 -1.89
CA SER A 54 7.78 1.74 -1.96
C SER A 54 8.25 1.33 -0.56
N VAL A 55 8.62 0.07 -0.37
CA VAL A 55 9.18 -0.43 0.89
C VAL A 55 10.53 -1.09 0.65
N VAL A 56 11.45 -0.89 1.59
CA VAL A 56 12.74 -1.56 1.61
C VAL A 56 12.91 -2.31 2.93
N THR A 57 13.67 -3.40 2.91
CA THR A 57 14.00 -4.14 4.14
C THR A 57 14.76 -3.25 5.10
N ALA A 58 14.33 -3.24 6.36
CA ALA A 58 14.89 -2.43 7.42
C ALA A 58 14.55 -3.06 8.78
N PRO A 59 15.43 -3.92 9.32
CA PRO A 59 15.18 -4.60 10.61
C PRO A 59 14.81 -3.62 11.73
N GLY A 60 13.77 -3.95 12.49
CA GLY A 60 13.24 -3.12 13.58
C GLY A 60 12.39 -1.92 13.14
N ALA A 61 12.30 -1.63 11.84
CA ALA A 61 11.35 -0.67 11.30
C ALA A 61 9.97 -1.33 11.07
N ARG A 62 8.96 -0.50 10.82
CA ARG A 62 7.62 -0.96 10.47
C ARG A 62 6.95 0.00 9.49
N VAL A 63 6.06 -0.55 8.68
CA VAL A 63 5.16 0.21 7.80
C VAL A 63 3.72 -0.10 8.18
N GLU A 64 2.96 0.94 8.48
CA GLU A 64 1.52 0.82 8.75
C GLU A 64 0.74 0.86 7.43
N GLY A 65 -0.34 0.09 7.35
CA GLY A 65 -1.18 0.01 6.16
C GLY A 65 -2.55 -0.61 6.44
N LEU A 66 -3.23 -1.00 5.36
CA LEU A 66 -4.53 -1.67 5.39
C LEU A 66 -4.46 -2.98 4.61
N LEU A 67 -5.16 -4.00 5.09
CA LEU A 67 -5.47 -5.23 4.35
C LEU A 67 -6.83 -5.13 3.65
#